data_AF-A0A950AP71-F1
#
_entry.id   AF-A0A950AP71-F1
#
_cell.length_a   1.000
_cell.length_b   1.000
_cell.length_c   1.000
_cell.angle_alpha   90.00
_cell.angle_beta   90.00
_cell.angle_gamma   90.00
#
_symmetry.space_group_name_H-M   'P 1'
#
loop_
_entity.id
_entity.type
_entity.pdbx_description
1 polymer ?
#
loop_
_entity_poly.entity_id
_entity_poly.type
_entity_poly.pdbx_seq_one_letter_code
_entity_poly.pdbx_strand_id
1 'polypeptide(L)'
;RWLWTEVEDRVARLNRLLLGWSNYFCLGPVSRAYRAIDRHGRHRLRQWLCAKHQVKSRGTSRFPDQYLNDKLGLLRLSARTKSFPWAKV
;
A
#
# COMPACT_ATOMS: atom_id res chain seq x y z
N ARG A 1 7.10 8.37 -17.42
CA ARG A 1 7.88 9.34 -16.61
C ARG A 1 7.19 9.52 -15.24
N TRP A 2 7.30 8.54 -14.32
CA TRP A 2 6.45 8.45 -13.12
C TRP A 2 6.85 9.33 -11.94
N LEU A 3 8.00 10.01 -12.00
CA LEU A 3 8.50 10.85 -10.91
C LEU A 3 7.80 12.24 -10.86
N TRP A 4 7.18 12.64 -11.97
CA TRP A 4 6.52 13.94 -12.15
C TRP A 4 5.08 13.96 -11.68
N THR A 5 4.51 12.80 -11.31
CA THR A 5 3.17 12.77 -10.72
C THR A 5 3.22 13.23 -9.27
N GLU A 6 2.17 13.90 -8.82
CA GLU A 6 2.01 14.23 -7.41
C GLU A 6 1.86 12.96 -6.56
N VAL A 7 2.15 13.09 -5.26
CA VAL A 7 2.15 11.95 -4.33
C VAL A 7 0.74 11.39 -4.21
N GLU A 8 -0.24 12.28 -4.13
CA GLU A 8 -1.66 12.03 -4.00
C GLU A 8 -2.18 11.22 -5.20
N ASP A 9 -1.86 11.66 -6.43
CA ASP A 9 -2.24 10.94 -7.66
C ASP A 9 -1.65 9.54 -7.71
N ARG A 10 -0.39 9.40 -7.30
CA ARG A 10 0.31 8.12 -7.28
C ARG A 10 -0.35 7.16 -6.30
N VAL A 11 -0.70 7.64 -5.11
CA VAL A 11 -1.36 6.83 -4.08
C VAL A 11 -2.80 6.52 -4.47
N ALA A 12 -3.55 7.49 -5.03
CA ALA A 12 -4.90 7.27 -5.51
C ALA A 12 -4.95 6.18 -6.58
N ARG A 13 -4.03 6.20 -7.53
CA ARG A 13 -3.91 5.13 -8.55
C ARG A 13 -3.59 3.78 -7.93
N LEU A 14 -2.65 3.73 -6.98
CA LEU A 14 -2.29 2.49 -6.30
C LEU A 14 -3.47 1.92 -5.51
N ASN A 15 -4.19 2.76 -4.78
CA ASN A 15 -5.37 2.38 -4.02
C ASN A 15 -6.48 1.83 -4.91
N ARG A 16 -6.76 2.42 -6.08
CA ARG A 16 -7.76 1.89 -7.02
C ARG A 16 -7.40 0.49 -7.49
N LEU A 17 -6.13 0.24 -7.81
CA LEU A 17 -5.65 -1.08 -8.22
C LEU A 17 -5.76 -2.11 -7.08
N LEU A 18 -5.29 -1.75 -5.89
CA LEU A 18 -5.37 -2.62 -4.71
C LEU A 18 -6.81 -2.93 -4.34
N LEU A 19 -7.70 -1.93 -4.41
CA LEU A 19 -9.11 -2.09 -4.11
C LEU A 19 -9.77 -3.05 -5.09
N GLY A 20 -9.61 -2.82 -6.40
CA GLY A 20 -10.17 -3.70 -7.44
C GLY A 20 -9.65 -5.13 -7.32
N TRP A 21 -8.34 -5.30 -7.15
CA TRP A 21 -7.73 -6.61 -6.94
C TRP A 21 -8.27 -7.29 -5.68
N SER A 22 -8.36 -6.59 -4.55
CA SER A 22 -8.85 -7.17 -3.30
C SER A 22 -10.33 -7.54 -3.35
N ASN A 23 -11.15 -6.76 -4.06
CA ASN A 23 -12.56 -7.06 -4.23
C ASN A 23 -12.78 -8.31 -5.11
N TYR A 24 -11.96 -8.50 -6.15
CA TYR A 24 -12.01 -9.69 -7.00
C TYR A 24 -11.45 -10.94 -6.28
N PHE A 25 -10.27 -10.81 -5.67
CA PHE A 25 -9.62 -11.88 -4.92
C PHE A 25 -9.97 -11.81 -3.42
N CYS A 26 -11.26 -11.79 -3.10
CA CYS A 26 -11.74 -11.78 -1.72
C CYS A 26 -12.14 -13.16 -1.18
N LEU A 27 -12.35 -14.15 -2.05
CA LEU A 27 -12.85 -15.48 -1.64
C LEU A 27 -11.74 -16.36 -1.06
N GLY A 28 -12.02 -17.00 0.08
CA GLY A 28 -11.11 -17.93 0.76
C GLY A 28 -10.10 -17.27 1.71
N PRO A 29 -9.06 -17.99 2.14
CA PRO A 29 -8.11 -17.50 3.15
C PRO A 29 -7.15 -16.43 2.59
N VAL A 30 -7.62 -15.18 2.54
CA VAL A 30 -6.89 -14.04 1.93
C VAL A 30 -5.91 -13.32 2.86
N SER A 31 -5.96 -13.58 4.17
CA SER A 31 -5.18 -12.84 5.19
C SER A 31 -3.68 -12.79 4.90
N ARG A 32 -3.06 -13.91 4.51
CA ARG A 32 -1.61 -13.97 4.19
C ARG A 32 -1.28 -13.18 2.93
N ALA A 33 -2.09 -13.31 1.88
CA ALA A 33 -1.90 -12.59 0.63
C ALA A 33 -2.01 -11.06 0.87
N TYR A 34 -3.01 -10.63 1.64
CA TYR A 34 -3.20 -9.21 1.92
C TYR A 34 -2.06 -8.61 2.74
N ARG A 35 -1.54 -9.34 3.75
CA ARG A 35 -0.34 -8.91 4.50
C ARG A 35 0.89 -8.78 3.58
N ALA A 36 1.06 -9.71 2.63
CA ALA A 36 2.17 -9.66 1.67
C ALA A 36 2.05 -8.46 0.72
N ILE A 37 0.85 -8.20 0.19
CA ILE A 37 0.55 -7.06 -0.68
C ILE A 37 0.73 -5.73 0.07
N ASP A 38 0.27 -5.62 1.33
CA ASP A 38 0.47 -4.43 2.16
C ASP A 38 1.97 -4.10 2.33
N ARG A 39 2.79 -5.11 2.66
CA ARG A 39 4.25 -4.95 2.79
C ARG A 39 4.88 -4.53 1.46
N HIS A 40 4.46 -5.16 0.37
CA HIS A 40 4.98 -4.85 -0.97
C HIS A 40 4.60 -3.43 -1.40
N GLY A 41 3.34 -3.04 -1.23
CA GLY A 41 2.84 -1.70 -1.56
C GLY A 41 3.60 -0.61 -0.82
N ARG A 42 3.80 -0.75 0.50
CA ARG A 42 4.60 0.20 1.29
C ARG A 42 6.04 0.26 0.82
N HIS A 43 6.66 -0.88 0.55
CA HIS A 43 8.05 -0.93 0.07
C HIS A 43 8.20 -0.20 -1.28
N ARG A 44 7.31 -0.46 -2.25
CA ARG A 44 7.37 0.14 -3.58
C ARG A 44 7.04 1.64 -3.55
N LEU A 45 6.04 2.05 -2.77
CA LEU A 45 5.73 3.46 -2.59
C LEU A 45 6.91 4.21 -1.96
N ARG A 46 7.56 3.62 -0.95
CA ARG A 46 8.76 4.19 -0.33
C ARG A 46 9.93 4.31 -1.30
N GLN A 47 10.20 3.27 -2.10
CA GLN A 47 11.23 3.35 -3.15
C GLN A 47 10.96 4.51 -4.12
N TRP A 48 9.70 4.67 -4.54
CA TRP A 48 9.31 5.77 -5.41
C TRP A 48 9.44 7.14 -4.74
N LEU A 49 9.04 7.29 -3.47
CA LEU A 49 9.21 8.53 -2.71
C LEU A 49 10.68 8.88 -2.52
N CYS A 50 11.54 7.90 -2.23
CA CYS A 50 12.98 8.11 -2.14
C CYS A 50 13.54 8.62 -3.48
N ALA A 51 13.13 8.01 -4.60
CA ALA A 51 13.54 8.45 -5.92
C ALA A 51 13.00 9.86 -6.25
N LYS A 52 11.74 10.18 -5.91
CA LYS A 52 11.14 11.50 -6.15
C LYS A 52 11.85 12.60 -5.35
N HIS A 53 12.18 12.34 -4.09
CA HIS A 53 12.77 13.33 -3.17
C HIS A 53 14.29 13.18 -3.00
N GLN A 54 14.97 12.45 -3.89
CA GLN A 54 16.42 12.26 -3.91
C GLN A 54 16.99 11.77 -2.56
N VAL A 55 16.27 10.87 -1.90
CA VAL A 55 16.66 10.28 -0.61
C VAL A 55 17.60 9.11 -0.87
N LYS A 56 18.85 9.22 -0.43
CA LYS A 56 19.90 8.21 -0.64
C LYS A 56 19.76 6.95 0.25
N SER A 57 18.84 6.95 1.21
CA SER A 57 18.62 5.84 2.14
C SER A 57 17.39 5.01 1.76
N ARG A 58 17.17 3.90 2.48
CA ARG A 58 15.94 3.09 2.37
C ARG A 58 14.65 3.88 2.67
N GLY A 59 14.75 5.07 3.27
CA GLY A 59 13.63 5.97 3.53
C GLY A 59 12.67 5.49 4.62
N THR A 60 13.00 4.46 5.40
CA THR A 60 12.12 3.93 6.46
C THR A 60 11.92 4.90 7.62
N SER A 61 12.96 5.68 7.96
CA SER A 61 12.87 6.75 8.97
C SER A 61 12.12 7.99 8.42
N ARG A 62 12.43 8.42 7.20
CA ARG A 62 11.79 9.59 6.56
C ARG A 62 10.34 9.34 6.13
N PHE A 63 10.03 8.13 5.71
CA PHE A 63 8.71 7.70 5.25
C PHE A 63 8.30 6.43 6.02
N PRO A 64 7.96 6.53 7.32
CA PRO A 64 7.56 5.38 8.12
C PRO A 64 6.24 4.78 7.62
N ASP A 65 5.98 3.52 7.94
CA ASP A 65 4.75 2.83 7.52
C ASP A 65 3.49 3.60 7.93
N GLN A 66 3.50 4.20 9.12
CA GLN A 66 2.40 5.02 9.61
C GLN A 66 2.14 6.24 8.70
N TYR A 67 3.19 6.94 8.27
CA TYR A 67 3.06 8.06 7.32
C TYR A 67 2.43 7.61 6.00
N LEU A 68 2.86 6.47 5.45
CA LEU A 68 2.33 5.96 4.19
C LEU A 68 0.84 5.63 4.27
N ASN A 69 0.39 4.97 5.34
CA ASN A 69 -1.01 4.58 5.47
C ASN A 69 -1.89 5.75 5.95
N ASP A 70 -1.45 6.48 6.98
CA ASP A 70 -2.32 7.39 7.72
C ASP A 70 -2.27 8.82 7.16
N LYS A 71 -1.12 9.25 6.62
CA LYS A 71 -0.96 10.60 6.03
C LYS A 71 -1.16 10.59 4.53
N LEU A 72 -0.53 9.65 3.83
CA LEU A 72 -0.71 9.54 2.38
C LEU A 72 -1.94 8.73 1.97
N GLY A 73 -2.58 8.03 2.90
CA GLY A 73 -3.82 7.29 2.63
C GLY A 73 -3.60 5.98 1.88
N LEU A 74 -2.42 5.38 1.90
CA LEU A 74 -2.19 4.08 1.26
C LEU A 74 -3.08 3.01 1.89
N LEU A 75 -3.83 2.29 1.06
CA LEU A 75 -4.78 1.27 1.50
C LEU A 75 -4.07 0.14 2.26
N ARG A 76 -4.63 -0.24 3.42
CA ARG A 76 -4.22 -1.39 4.23
C ARG A 76 -5.24 -2.53 4.07
N LEU A 77 -4.96 -3.47 3.20
CA LEU A 77 -5.85 -4.59 2.90
C LEU A 77 -6.06 -5.49 4.12
N SER A 78 -5.03 -5.70 4.93
CA SER A 78 -5.15 -6.47 6.18
C SER A 78 -6.15 -5.90 7.20
N ALA A 79 -6.48 -4.60 7.12
CA ALA A 79 -7.54 -4.04 7.94
C ALA A 79 -8.94 -4.38 7.41
N ARG A 80 -9.07 -4.61 6.09
CA ARG A 80 -10.32 -4.99 5.42
C ARG A 80 -10.71 -6.44 5.64
N THR A 81 -9.77 -7.35 5.91
CA THR A 81 -10.12 -8.75 6.18
C THR A 81 -11.03 -8.92 7.39
N LYS A 82 -11.04 -7.96 8.32
CA LYS A 82 -11.94 -7.97 9.49
C LYS A 82 -13.42 -7.95 9.13
N SER A 83 -13.78 -7.51 7.92
CA SER A 83 -15.18 -7.51 7.46
C SER A 83 -15.58 -8.76 6.68
N PHE A 84 -14.67 -9.72 6.46
CA PHE A 84 -14.99 -10.95 5.71
C PHE A 84 -15.26 -12.13 6.65
N PRO A 85 -16.45 -12.75 6.61
CA PRO A 85 -16.84 -13.80 7.55
C PRO A 85 -16.00 -15.09 7.46
N TRP A 86 -15.25 -15.28 6.36
CA TRP A 86 -14.38 -16.44 6.14
C TRP A 86 -12.90 -16.17 6.41
N ALA A 87 -12.51 -14.95 6.76
CA ALA A 87 -11.11 -14.62 7.03
C ALA A 87 -10.74 -15.08 8.46
N LYS A 88 -9.84 -16.06 8.58
CA LYS A 88 -9.23 -16.38 9.88
C LYS A 88 -8.21 -15.28 10.24
N VAL A 89 -8.37 -14.70 11.43
CA VAL A 89 -7.50 -13.66 12.02
C VAL A 89 -6.15 -14.26 12.40
#